data_AF-A0A933J063-F1
#
_entry.id   AF-A0A933J063-F1
#
_cell.length_a   1.000
_cell.length_b   1.000
_cell.length_c   1.000
_cell.angle_alpha   90.00
_cell.angle_beta   90.00
_cell.angle_gamma   90.00
#
_symmetry.space_group_name_H-M   'P 1'
#
loop_
_entity.id
_entity.type
_entity.pdbx_description
1 polymer ?
#
loop_
_entity_poly.entity_id
_entity_poly.type
_entity_poly.pdbx_seq_one_letter_code
_entity_poly.pdbx_strand_id
1 'polypeptide(L)'
;PNSYGVYNDYSSPTIQNSVIRASGGSNNYGIYNDAIGGSHTLRINNSQITGSTRTIRNDAEFTTRVGASLLDGGAVDANGGTVTCAGVYDENYAFTAGPACP
;
A
#
# COMPACT_ATOMS: atom_id res chain seq x y z
N PRO A 1 18.23 7.64 -1.85
CA PRO A 1 17.12 8.55 -1.45
C PRO A 1 15.79 7.80 -1.45
N ASN A 2 14.97 8.02 -0.42
CA ASN A 2 13.64 7.42 -0.32
C ASN A 2 12.58 8.47 -0.67
N SER A 3 11.58 8.07 -1.45
CA SER A 3 10.37 8.85 -1.71
C SER A 3 9.16 8.09 -1.19
N TYR A 4 8.24 8.80 -0.56
CA TYR A 4 7.01 8.25 0.01
C TYR A 4 5.81 9.02 -0.55
N GLY A 5 4.80 8.32 -1.05
CA GLY A 5 3.53 8.95 -1.39
C GLY A 5 2.73 9.26 -0.12
N VAL A 6 2.64 8.25 0.75
CA VAL A 6 2.18 8.38 2.14
C VAL A 6 3.18 7.67 3.05
N TYR A 7 3.62 8.36 4.10
CA TYR A 7 4.33 7.78 5.23
C TYR A 7 3.39 7.81 6.44
N ASN A 8 3.07 6.64 6.99
CA ASN A 8 2.12 6.47 8.07
C ASN A 8 2.82 5.90 9.31
N ASP A 9 2.86 6.71 10.38
CA ASP A 9 3.61 6.44 11.61
C ASP A 9 2.62 6.15 12.75
N TYR A 10 2.62 4.90 13.25
CA TYR A 10 1.74 4.41 14.35
C TYR A 10 0.25 4.81 14.24
N SER A 11 -0.30 4.85 13.04
CA SER A 11 -1.65 5.39 12.80
C SER A 11 -2.53 4.44 11.97
N SER A 12 -3.85 4.59 12.09
CA SER A 12 -4.87 3.75 11.40
C SER A 12 -5.73 4.55 10.40
N PRO A 13 -5.14 5.19 9.37
CA PRO A 13 -5.88 6.05 8.46
C PRO A 13 -6.84 5.27 7.55
N THR A 14 -7.87 5.98 7.11
CA THR A 14 -8.70 5.57 5.96
C THR A 14 -8.33 6.45 4.78
N ILE A 15 -7.95 5.83 3.66
CA ILE A 15 -7.61 6.49 2.40
C ILE A 15 -8.68 6.13 1.40
N GLN A 16 -9.31 7.13 0.78
CA GLN A 16 -10.37 6.90 -0.19
C GLN A 16 -10.26 7.89 -1.34
N ASN A 17 -10.59 7.44 -2.56
CA ASN A 17 -10.68 8.30 -3.75
C ASN A 17 -9.43 9.16 -3.98
N SER A 18 -8.25 8.59 -3.74
CA SER A 18 -6.99 9.31 -3.72
C SER A 18 -6.05 8.84 -4.83
N VAL A 19 -5.20 9.75 -5.30
CA VAL A 19 -4.07 9.43 -6.19
C VAL A 19 -2.78 9.65 -5.40
N ILE A 20 -2.06 8.58 -5.11
CA ILE A 20 -0.85 8.56 -4.29
C ILE A 20 0.32 8.14 -5.19
N ARG A 21 1.38 8.95 -5.24
CA ARG A 21 2.54 8.69 -6.11
C ARG A 21 3.86 8.96 -5.38
N ALA A 22 4.76 7.99 -5.43
CA ALA A 22 6.16 8.15 -5.05
C ALA A 22 7.07 8.03 -6.27
N SER A 23 7.94 9.00 -6.50
CA SER A 23 8.87 9.01 -7.64
C SER A 23 10.09 9.87 -7.36
N GLY A 24 11.14 9.73 -8.17
CA GLY A 24 12.38 10.51 -8.06
C GLY A 24 13.37 10.02 -6.99
N GLY A 25 12.97 9.06 -6.15
CA GLY A 25 13.87 8.35 -5.25
C GLY A 25 14.49 7.11 -5.88
N SER A 26 15.56 6.60 -5.26
CA SER A 26 16.08 5.26 -5.55
C SER A 26 15.18 4.18 -4.96
N ASN A 27 14.53 4.49 -3.83
CA ASN A 27 13.46 3.69 -3.25
C ASN A 27 12.16 4.50 -3.28
N ASN A 28 11.13 4.01 -3.95
CA ASN A 28 9.84 4.68 -4.07
C ASN A 28 8.74 3.81 -3.47
N TYR A 29 8.13 4.30 -2.40
CA TYR A 29 7.07 3.61 -1.67
C TYR A 29 5.76 4.37 -1.87
N GLY A 30 4.76 3.73 -2.47
CA GLY A 30 3.43 4.36 -2.61
C GLY A 30 2.87 4.69 -1.24
N ILE A 31 2.72 3.66 -0.40
CA ILE A 31 2.38 3.78 1.02
C ILE A 31 3.39 3.02 1.86
N TYR A 32 3.93 3.66 2.88
CA TYR A 32 4.88 3.07 3.83
C TYR A 32 4.30 3.20 5.24
N ASN A 33 4.12 2.07 5.91
CA ASN A 33 3.60 2.00 7.28
C ASN A 33 4.73 1.58 8.23
N ASP A 34 5.02 2.43 9.21
CA ASP A 34 6.13 2.28 10.17
C ASP A 34 5.60 2.18 11.59
N ALA A 35 5.97 1.10 12.28
CA ALA A 35 5.68 0.91 13.70
C ALA A 35 6.62 -0.17 14.25
N ILE A 36 6.88 -0.11 15.55
CA ILE A 36 7.60 -1.15 16.31
C ILE A 36 6.75 -1.71 17.46
N GLY A 37 5.45 -1.36 17.50
CA GLY A 37 4.51 -1.83 18.50
C GLY A 37 3.07 -1.34 18.28
N GLY A 38 2.14 -2.00 18.97
CA GLY A 38 0.71 -1.74 18.86
C GLY A 38 0.04 -2.55 17.75
N SER A 39 -1.18 -2.16 17.39
CA SER A 39 -1.93 -2.77 16.29
C SER A 39 -2.67 -1.68 15.53
N HIS A 40 -2.40 -1.61 14.22
CA HIS A 40 -2.89 -0.53 13.37
C HIS A 40 -3.60 -1.11 12.15
N THR A 41 -4.73 -0.51 11.78
CA THR A 41 -5.51 -0.98 10.63
C THR A 41 -5.71 0.14 9.61
N LEU A 42 -5.15 -0.05 8.42
CA LEU A 42 -5.39 0.81 7.28
C LEU A 42 -6.53 0.29 6.44
N ARG A 43 -7.37 1.21 5.95
CA ARG A 43 -8.40 0.92 4.96
C ARG A 43 -8.19 1.82 3.76
N ILE A 44 -7.99 1.22 2.59
CA ILE A 44 -7.71 1.94 1.35
C ILE A 44 -8.74 1.51 0.31
N ASN A 45 -9.51 2.44 -0.22
CA ASN A 45 -10.55 2.13 -1.21
C ASN A 45 -10.57 3.10 -2.37
N ASN A 46 -10.93 2.62 -3.56
CA ASN A 46 -11.17 3.46 -4.75
C ASN A 46 -10.00 4.40 -5.06
N SER A 47 -8.76 3.96 -4.86
CA SER A 47 -7.57 4.80 -4.98
C SER A 47 -6.61 4.30 -6.04
N GLN A 48 -5.65 5.14 -6.43
CA GLN A 48 -4.55 4.80 -7.31
C GLN A 48 -3.25 5.02 -6.55
N ILE A 49 -2.42 3.98 -6.44
CA ILE A 49 -1.18 4.03 -5.65
C ILE A 49 -0.03 3.61 -6.57
N THR A 50 0.96 4.49 -6.71
CA THR A 50 2.17 4.22 -7.49
C THR A 50 3.41 4.25 -6.61
N GLY A 51 4.20 3.18 -6.66
CA GLY A 51 5.50 3.09 -5.98
C GLY A 51 6.40 2.03 -6.58
N SER A 52 7.44 2.43 -7.31
CA SER A 52 8.26 1.50 -8.10
C SER A 52 9.06 0.48 -7.30
N THR A 53 9.34 0.75 -6.02
CA THR A 53 10.02 -0.21 -5.13
C THR A 53 9.01 -1.09 -4.43
N ARG A 54 8.00 -0.49 -3.81
CA ARG A 54 6.83 -1.18 -3.28
C ARG A 54 5.62 -0.26 -3.38
N THR A 55 4.51 -0.80 -3.86
CA THR A 55 3.26 -0.05 -3.91
C THR A 55 2.74 0.18 -2.49
N ILE A 56 2.80 -0.84 -1.64
CA ILE A 56 2.50 -0.78 -0.21
C ILE A 56 3.57 -1.58 0.54
N ARG A 57 4.12 -1.01 1.61
CA ARG A 57 4.98 -1.72 2.58
C ARG A 57 4.41 -1.55 3.97
N ASN A 58 4.25 -2.68 4.67
CA ASN A 58 3.88 -2.70 6.09
C ASN A 58 5.10 -2.95 6.99
N ASP A 59 4.92 -2.74 8.27
CA ASP A 59 5.63 -3.45 9.34
C ASP A 59 4.66 -4.42 10.06
N ALA A 60 5.19 -5.23 10.97
CA ALA A 60 4.48 -6.36 11.58
C ALA A 60 3.16 -5.98 12.27
N GLU A 61 3.07 -4.76 12.76
CA GLU A 61 1.95 -4.21 13.53
C GLU A 61 0.76 -3.81 12.66
N PHE A 62 0.93 -3.80 11.32
CA PHE A 62 -0.07 -3.28 10.40
C PHE A 62 -0.93 -4.36 9.74
N THR A 63 -2.24 -4.12 9.78
CA THR A 63 -3.23 -4.78 8.93
C THR A 63 -3.75 -3.81 7.89
N THR A 64 -3.37 -3.99 6.63
CA THR A 64 -3.77 -3.11 5.53
C THR A 64 -4.82 -3.79 4.67
N ARG A 65 -5.96 -3.14 4.49
CA ARG A 65 -7.05 -3.65 3.63
C ARG A 65 -7.22 -2.72 2.43
N VAL A 66 -7.13 -3.29 1.24
CA VAL A 66 -7.17 -2.55 -0.03
C VAL A 66 -8.33 -3.05 -0.88
N GLY A 67 -9.23 -2.16 -1.27
CA GLY A 67 -10.39 -2.49 -2.09
C GLY A 67 -10.46 -1.63 -3.36
N ALA A 68 -10.89 -2.22 -4.47
CA ALA A 68 -11.25 -1.49 -5.69
C ALA A 68 -10.23 -0.41 -6.12
N SER A 69 -8.93 -0.72 -6.02
CA SER A 69 -7.85 0.25 -6.19
C SER A 69 -6.81 -0.25 -7.20
N LEU A 70 -6.17 0.69 -7.89
CA LEU A 70 -4.99 0.44 -8.73
C LEU A 70 -3.75 0.36 -7.83
N LEU A 71 -2.96 -0.69 -8.04
CA LEU A 71 -1.65 -0.91 -7.42
C LEU A 71 -0.60 -0.95 -8.54
N ASP A 72 0.09 0.17 -8.76
CA ASP A 72 0.97 0.38 -9.92
C ASP A 72 2.45 0.43 -9.49
N GLY A 73 3.21 -0.58 -9.91
CA GLY A 73 4.66 -0.62 -9.73
C GLY A 73 5.14 -1.82 -8.90
N GLY A 74 5.86 -1.55 -7.81
CA GLY A 74 6.52 -2.60 -7.04
C GLY A 74 5.53 -3.45 -6.24
N ALA A 75 5.90 -4.70 -5.96
CA ALA A 75 5.08 -5.65 -5.21
C ALA A 75 4.58 -5.07 -3.86
N VAL A 76 3.39 -5.51 -3.45
CA VAL A 76 2.89 -5.28 -2.11
C VAL A 76 3.66 -6.15 -1.10
N ASP A 77 4.26 -5.53 -0.09
CA ASP A 77 5.02 -6.22 0.95
C ASP A 77 4.39 -6.07 2.33
N ALA A 78 4.01 -7.19 2.93
CA ALA A 78 3.47 -7.22 4.27
C ALA A 78 4.54 -7.13 5.37
N ASN A 79 5.81 -7.48 5.10
CA ASN A 79 6.94 -7.47 6.05
C ASN A 79 6.58 -7.91 7.49
N GLY A 80 5.96 -9.09 7.61
CA GLY A 80 5.51 -9.65 8.90
C GLY A 80 4.13 -9.20 9.37
N GLY A 81 3.56 -8.16 8.76
CA GLY A 81 2.18 -7.72 8.96
C GLY A 81 1.22 -8.44 8.01
N THR A 82 0.08 -7.81 7.72
CA THR A 82 -0.88 -8.33 6.75
C THR A 82 -1.32 -7.28 5.74
N VAL A 83 -1.40 -7.67 4.47
CA VAL A 83 -2.09 -6.89 3.44
C VAL A 83 -3.12 -7.79 2.79
N THR A 84 -4.36 -7.34 2.74
CA THR A 84 -5.47 -8.05 2.11
C THR A 84 -6.07 -7.18 1.03
N CYS A 85 -6.13 -7.71 -0.18
CA CYS A 85 -6.76 -7.04 -1.32
C CYS A 85 -8.13 -7.63 -1.63
N ALA A 86 -9.04 -6.79 -2.14
CA ALA A 86 -10.37 -7.16 -2.61
C ALA A 86 -10.70 -6.38 -3.89
N GLY A 87 -10.63 -7.05 -5.03
CA GLY A 87 -10.91 -6.46 -6.34
C GLY A 87 -9.97 -5.31 -6.73
N VAL A 88 -8.66 -5.50 -6.53
CA VAL A 88 -7.63 -4.55 -6.98
C VAL A 88 -7.19 -4.89 -8.40
N TYR A 89 -6.42 -4.01 -9.03
CA TYR A 89 -5.81 -4.27 -10.33
C TYR A 89 -4.43 -3.63 -10.41
N ASP A 90 -3.56 -4.16 -11.27
CA ASP A 90 -2.18 -3.70 -11.46
C ASP A 90 -2.04 -2.68 -12.61
N GLU A 91 -0.82 -2.26 -12.94
CA GLU A 91 -0.51 -1.34 -14.04
C GLU A 91 -0.97 -1.81 -15.43
N ASN A 92 -1.19 -3.12 -15.60
CA ASN A 92 -1.72 -3.71 -16.83
C ASN A 92 -3.24 -3.88 -16.79
N TYR A 93 -3.89 -3.34 -15.76
CA TYR A 93 -5.31 -3.57 -15.46
C TYR A 93 -5.65 -5.06 -15.26
N ALA A 94 -4.67 -5.88 -14.85
CA ALA A 94 -4.93 -7.27 -14.49
C ALA A 94 -5.66 -7.30 -13.14
N PHE A 95 -6.88 -7.83 -13.16
CA PHE A 95 -7.74 -7.86 -11.99
C PHE A 95 -7.35 -8.97 -11.01
N THR A 96 -7.24 -8.61 -9.73
CA THR A 96 -7.01 -9.54 -8.63
C THR A 96 -8.20 -9.49 -7.67
N ALA A 97 -8.95 -10.60 -7.58
CA ALA A 97 -10.15 -10.69 -6.75
C ALA A 97 -9.84 -10.61 -5.25
N GLY A 98 -8.68 -11.12 -4.82
CA GLY A 98 -8.27 -11.24 -3.41
C GLY A 98 -8.23 -12.69 -2.91
N PRO A 99 -7.73 -12.96 -1.69
CA PRO A 99 -7.24 -11.97 -0.71
C PRO A 99 -5.81 -11.48 -0.95
N ALA A 100 -5.06 -12.14 -1.85
CA ALA A 100 -3.72 -11.73 -2.24
C ALA A 100 -3.74 -10.43 -3.05
N CYS A 101 -2.63 -9.71 -3.02
CA CYS A 101 -2.39 -8.52 -3.83
C CYS A 101 -1.41 -8.85 -4.98
N PRO A 102 -1.49 -8.12 -6.11
CA PRO A 102 -0.48 -8.18 -7.16
C PRO A 102 0.91 -7.74 -6.67
#